data_AF-A0A6A7L7Y0-F1
#
_entry.id   AF-A0A6A7L7Y0-F1
#
_cell.length_a   1.000
_cell.length_b   1.000
_cell.length_c   1.000
_cell.angle_alpha   90.00
_cell.angle_beta   90.00
_cell.angle_gamma   90.00
#
_symmetry.space_group_name_H-M   'P 1'
#
loop_
_entity.id
_entity.type
_entity.pdbx_description
1 polymer ?
#
loop_
_entity_poly.entity_id
_entity_poly.type
_entity_poly.pdbx_seq_one_letter_code
_entity_poly.pdbx_strand_id
1 'polypeptide(L)'
;MSDVLTPGAGKCRAATFIAMIFATVAMAYSAAAAEQERDMSTTTVDGGGSHFPHPQLSRFWLHVSETSAVVYFRAGALNRAAQSYVEYGFDKTYGQTTPLTGEPRLAQLHRLTGLVPGTEYHFRMVLVTERGEVRSKDHTFTTEWFADAIRIPQDVEGPPYTLDQDGQRYVLTEDIVATDTAINVTGSDITLELDGHTVTFGTTSSAQVRGVFVTGGGTTTVKNGHIVQGEAAGDYSAGVEARGRTAPVEVFGITTDIHRPNGSPMRLWGTGTATEAKIHHNHFFSTVTEIASRHYPGNDLLDVDAGGPGIEIVDNLFTEGAHRAIGLSGEAPGAEVAFNDIRHHMRYTNGYALSISAGGGVDVHHNTVTSLGRGAYLSRADIQFHDNYLDLAGHMTLDDLPQDSPFQEARIAVHGIKLEGWGVTNTKVFDNYVRIIQLQPDAEWDYTPATPLNLGVYTPNAHNEIYDNTFVALTTYETTWHGDYWNNGQWAAPLYFVAMTSGPADVGEYAAYIHDNKFFSNDLFVGAQDGEVNMTVRIEDNTFILVDDPPPTVGRQRYYQIGAALEAVVENGDNTFIECDETIGGC
;
A
#
# COMPACT_ATOMS: atom_id res chain seq x y z
N MET A 1 -34.71 -63.27 -36.43
CA MET A 1 -35.89 -62.43 -36.16
C MET A 1 -36.01 -62.26 -34.66
N SER A 2 -36.20 -61.00 -34.21
CA SER A 2 -36.48 -60.46 -32.86
C SER A 2 -35.43 -60.70 -31.75
N ASP A 3 -34.70 -59.68 -31.26
CA ASP A 3 -35.07 -58.54 -30.38
C ASP A 3 -35.39 -58.98 -28.93
N VAL A 4 -35.09 -58.29 -27.80
CA VAL A 4 -34.39 -57.04 -27.41
C VAL A 4 -34.25 -57.05 -25.86
N LEU A 5 -33.12 -56.50 -25.38
CA LEU A 5 -32.75 -55.74 -24.15
C LEU A 5 -33.38 -55.94 -22.74
N THR A 6 -32.47 -55.77 -21.76
CA THR A 6 -32.56 -55.64 -20.30
C THR A 6 -33.02 -54.25 -19.78
N PRO A 7 -33.42 -54.12 -18.50
CA PRO A 7 -33.43 -52.85 -17.77
C PRO A 7 -32.50 -52.83 -16.53
N GLY A 8 -32.10 -51.61 -16.10
CA GLY A 8 -31.22 -51.36 -14.96
C GLY A 8 -31.75 -50.40 -13.89
N ALA A 9 -30.80 -49.86 -13.11
CA ALA A 9 -30.80 -48.67 -12.23
C ALA A 9 -31.37 -48.74 -10.78
N GLY A 10 -30.57 -48.23 -9.84
CA GLY A 10 -30.98 -47.80 -8.49
C GLY A 10 -29.80 -47.28 -7.65
N LYS A 11 -29.60 -45.95 -7.59
CA LYS A 11 -28.62 -45.23 -6.73
C LYS A 11 -29.31 -44.16 -5.86
N CYS A 12 -28.84 -44.09 -4.60
CA CYS A 12 -28.65 -42.98 -3.64
C CYS A 12 -29.65 -41.80 -3.51
N ARG A 13 -30.10 -41.56 -2.26
CA ARG A 13 -30.53 -40.26 -1.72
C ARG A 13 -29.99 -40.07 -0.30
N ALA A 14 -28.87 -39.35 -0.16
CA ALA A 14 -28.35 -38.84 1.12
C ALA A 14 -27.32 -37.72 0.85
N ALA A 15 -27.75 -36.60 0.27
CA ALA A 15 -26.85 -35.47 -0.03
C ALA A 15 -27.49 -34.07 0.07
N THR A 16 -28.68 -33.92 0.66
CA THR A 16 -29.42 -32.64 0.58
C THR A 16 -29.69 -31.97 1.93
N PHE A 17 -29.22 -32.52 3.06
CA PHE A 17 -29.52 -31.95 4.39
C PHE A 17 -28.35 -31.21 5.07
N ILE A 18 -27.12 -31.29 4.55
CA ILE A 18 -25.95 -30.61 5.14
C ILE A 18 -25.71 -29.22 4.53
N ALA A 19 -26.13 -29.00 3.28
CA ALA A 19 -25.97 -27.71 2.60
C ALA A 19 -26.87 -26.57 3.13
N MET A 20 -27.99 -26.90 3.80
CA MET A 20 -28.90 -25.87 4.35
C MET A 20 -28.42 -25.29 5.69
N ILE A 21 -27.59 -26.01 6.47
CA ILE A 21 -27.13 -25.52 7.78
C ILE A 21 -25.99 -24.51 7.64
N PHE A 22 -25.11 -24.68 6.64
CA PHE A 22 -24.02 -23.74 6.36
C PHE A 22 -24.50 -22.42 5.74
N ALA A 23 -25.57 -22.44 4.94
CA ALA A 23 -26.14 -21.22 4.35
C ALA A 23 -26.82 -20.31 5.40
N THR A 24 -27.43 -20.89 6.44
CA THR A 24 -28.08 -20.12 7.51
C THR A 24 -27.10 -19.48 8.51
N VAL A 25 -25.90 -20.05 8.70
CA VAL A 25 -24.88 -19.46 9.59
C VAL A 25 -24.10 -18.34 8.88
N ALA A 26 -23.82 -18.48 7.58
CA ALA A 26 -23.19 -17.44 6.78
C ALA A 26 -24.09 -16.19 6.59
N MET A 27 -25.40 -16.38 6.42
CA MET A 27 -26.34 -15.25 6.34
C MET A 27 -26.57 -14.54 7.68
N ALA A 28 -26.42 -15.23 8.83
CA ALA A 28 -26.55 -14.61 10.14
C ALA A 28 -25.32 -13.73 10.49
N TYR A 29 -24.13 -14.12 10.05
CA TYR A 29 -22.91 -13.30 10.21
C TYR A 29 -22.90 -12.08 9.27
N SER A 30 -23.36 -12.22 8.02
CA SER A 30 -23.45 -11.08 7.10
C SER A 30 -24.57 -10.10 7.46
N ALA A 31 -25.65 -10.57 8.10
CA ALA A 31 -26.73 -9.70 8.58
C ALA A 31 -26.33 -8.90 9.82
N ALA A 32 -25.56 -9.47 10.76
CA ALA A 32 -25.07 -8.74 11.93
C ALA A 32 -24.03 -7.66 11.56
N ALA A 33 -23.17 -7.92 10.57
CA ALA A 33 -22.24 -6.92 10.03
C ALA A 33 -22.96 -5.80 9.26
N ALA A 34 -23.98 -6.14 8.46
CA ALA A 34 -24.78 -5.16 7.71
C ALA A 34 -25.74 -4.34 8.59
N GLU A 35 -26.16 -4.86 9.74
CA GLU A 35 -27.00 -4.14 10.72
C GLU A 35 -26.17 -3.15 11.56
N GLN A 36 -24.86 -3.41 11.74
CA GLN A 36 -23.91 -2.49 12.38
C GLN A 36 -23.49 -1.34 11.45
N GLU A 37 -23.47 -1.55 10.13
CA GLU A 37 -23.23 -0.49 9.12
C GLU A 37 -24.47 0.38 8.85
N ARG A 38 -25.70 -0.17 8.95
CA ARG A 38 -26.94 0.60 8.70
C ARG A 38 -27.29 1.61 9.78
N ASP A 39 -26.80 1.45 11.01
CA ASP A 39 -27.08 2.38 12.11
C ASP A 39 -26.25 3.68 12.06
N MET A 40 -25.33 3.82 11.09
CA MET A 40 -24.53 5.05 10.91
C MET A 40 -24.97 5.94 9.73
N SER A 41 -25.99 5.56 8.95
CA SER A 41 -26.31 6.24 7.68
C SER A 41 -27.63 7.02 7.64
N THR A 42 -28.54 6.89 8.61
CA THR A 42 -29.87 7.53 8.47
C THR A 42 -30.26 8.45 9.61
N THR A 43 -30.02 9.74 9.43
CA THR A 43 -30.86 10.78 10.04
C THR A 43 -31.09 11.89 9.02
N THR A 44 -32.22 11.80 8.31
CA THR A 44 -32.80 12.93 7.56
C THR A 44 -33.57 13.81 8.54
N VAL A 45 -33.20 15.09 8.68
CA VAL A 45 -34.12 16.15 9.15
C VAL A 45 -33.84 17.47 8.45
N ASP A 46 -34.93 18.06 7.98
CA ASP A 46 -35.13 19.39 7.41
C ASP A 46 -34.49 20.56 8.19
N GLY A 47 -34.11 21.60 7.45
CA GLY A 47 -34.32 23.00 7.84
C GLY A 47 -33.29 23.67 8.75
N GLY A 48 -32.35 24.38 8.12
CA GLY A 48 -31.82 25.67 8.59
C GLY A 48 -31.20 25.76 9.99
N GLY A 49 -29.89 25.52 10.10
CA GLY A 49 -29.09 25.90 11.26
C GLY A 49 -27.69 25.27 11.21
N SER A 50 -26.66 26.09 11.36
CA SER A 50 -25.25 25.66 11.38
C SER A 50 -24.99 24.62 12.48
N HIS A 51 -24.88 23.35 12.09
CA HIS A 51 -24.36 22.26 12.91
C HIS A 51 -23.23 21.60 12.14
N PHE A 52 -21.99 21.83 12.57
CA PHE A 52 -20.86 21.05 12.08
C PHE A 52 -21.10 19.60 12.51
N PRO A 53 -21.22 18.64 11.58
CA PRO A 53 -21.29 17.23 11.97
C PRO A 53 -20.02 16.89 12.75
N HIS A 54 -20.15 16.14 13.84
CA HIS A 54 -19.03 15.60 14.60
C HIS A 54 -17.98 15.01 13.65
N PRO A 55 -16.67 15.20 13.87
CA PRO A 55 -15.67 14.56 13.03
C PRO A 55 -15.80 13.04 13.22
N GLN A 56 -16.32 12.36 12.20
CA GLN A 56 -16.51 10.92 12.25
C GLN A 56 -15.17 10.22 12.05
N LEU A 57 -14.77 9.43 13.05
CA LEU A 57 -13.79 8.37 12.86
C LEU A 57 -14.40 7.33 11.92
N SER A 58 -13.59 6.76 11.05
CA SER A 58 -14.01 5.73 10.09
C SER A 58 -13.11 4.51 10.22
N ARG A 59 -13.53 3.39 9.62
CA ARG A 59 -12.73 2.16 9.54
C ARG A 59 -12.26 1.71 10.93
N PHE A 60 -13.16 1.77 11.91
CA PHE A 60 -12.87 1.28 13.26
C PHE A 60 -12.74 -0.24 13.22
N TRP A 61 -11.67 -0.75 13.79
CA TRP A 61 -11.43 -2.18 13.97
C TRP A 61 -10.81 -2.43 15.34
N LEU A 62 -11.18 -3.58 15.92
CA LEU A 62 -10.75 -4.00 17.24
C LEU A 62 -10.42 -5.49 17.20
N HIS A 63 -9.21 -5.82 17.66
CA HIS A 63 -8.85 -7.19 18.04
C HIS A 63 -8.65 -7.25 19.55
N VAL A 64 -9.18 -8.30 20.18
CA VAL A 64 -9.09 -8.52 21.61
C VAL A 64 -8.40 -9.84 21.88
N SER A 65 -7.49 -9.83 22.84
CA SER A 65 -6.75 -11.00 23.31
C SER A 65 -6.86 -11.09 24.84
N GLU A 66 -6.02 -11.90 25.49
CA GLU A 66 -6.13 -12.18 26.93
C GLU A 66 -5.69 -11.01 27.80
N THR A 67 -4.51 -10.47 27.49
CA THR A 67 -3.91 -9.37 28.25
C THR A 67 -3.68 -8.12 27.40
N SER A 68 -4.18 -8.13 26.16
CA SER A 68 -4.03 -7.04 25.21
C SER A 68 -5.23 -6.83 24.30
N ALA A 69 -5.27 -5.68 23.64
CA ALA A 69 -6.18 -5.40 22.53
C ALA A 69 -5.53 -4.45 21.52
N VAL A 70 -5.89 -4.55 20.24
CA VAL A 70 -5.45 -3.63 19.19
C VAL A 70 -6.65 -2.84 18.69
N VAL A 71 -6.53 -1.51 18.74
CA VAL A 71 -7.53 -0.56 18.25
C VAL A 71 -6.97 0.13 17.02
N TYR A 72 -7.68 0.00 15.90
CA TYR A 72 -7.39 0.71 14.67
C TYR A 72 -8.53 1.63 14.28
N PHE A 73 -8.21 2.80 13.74
CA PHE A 73 -9.19 3.74 13.22
C PHE A 73 -8.54 4.75 12.27
N ARG A 74 -9.36 5.38 11.44
CA ARG A 74 -8.93 6.42 10.50
C ARG A 74 -9.61 7.76 10.79
N ALA A 75 -8.85 8.84 10.64
CA ALA A 75 -9.31 10.23 10.80
C ALA A 75 -10.19 10.68 9.60
N GLY A 76 -11.31 10.00 9.36
CA GLY A 76 -12.13 10.13 8.15
C GLY A 76 -12.68 11.53 7.88
N ALA A 77 -13.25 12.22 8.88
CA ALA A 77 -13.86 13.54 8.66
C ALA A 77 -12.89 14.73 8.67
N LEU A 78 -11.62 14.52 9.02
CA LEU A 78 -10.65 15.62 9.06
C LEU A 78 -10.00 15.86 7.69
N ASN A 79 -10.01 14.86 6.78
CA ASN A 79 -9.20 14.82 5.56
C ASN A 79 -7.75 15.28 5.79
N ARG A 80 -7.25 15.10 7.02
CA ARG A 80 -5.98 15.63 7.52
C ARG A 80 -5.44 14.67 8.55
N ALA A 81 -4.12 14.51 8.51
CA ALA A 81 -3.40 13.70 9.47
C ALA A 81 -3.49 14.32 10.87
N ALA A 82 -3.55 13.48 11.90
CA ALA A 82 -3.63 13.89 13.30
C ALA A 82 -2.80 12.95 14.17
N GLN A 83 -2.28 13.46 15.29
CA GLN A 83 -1.76 12.55 16.32
C GLN A 83 -2.93 11.91 17.05
N SER A 84 -2.70 10.80 17.75
CA SER A 84 -3.76 10.14 18.49
C SER A 84 -3.27 9.38 19.72
N TYR A 85 -4.20 9.11 20.62
CA TYR A 85 -4.05 8.16 21.73
C TYR A 85 -5.40 7.51 22.02
N VAL A 86 -5.40 6.45 22.82
CA VAL A 86 -6.61 5.76 23.29
C VAL A 86 -6.67 5.87 24.81
N GLU A 87 -7.79 6.32 25.33
CA GLU A 87 -8.12 6.28 26.76
C GLU A 87 -8.89 4.99 27.05
N TYR A 88 -8.52 4.25 28.11
CA TYR A 88 -9.16 2.98 28.45
C TYR A 88 -9.15 2.68 29.97
N GLY A 89 -10.06 1.82 30.42
CA GLY A 89 -10.05 1.23 31.77
C GLY A 89 -11.39 0.60 32.16
N PHE A 90 -11.61 0.33 33.45
CA PHE A 90 -12.74 -0.49 33.91
C PHE A 90 -14.11 0.20 33.86
N ASP A 91 -14.14 1.53 33.73
CA ASP A 91 -15.35 2.31 33.60
C ASP A 91 -15.10 3.55 32.72
N LYS A 92 -16.12 4.39 32.53
CA LYS A 92 -16.05 5.58 31.67
C LYS A 92 -15.12 6.70 32.16
N THR A 93 -14.51 6.54 33.32
CA THR A 93 -13.40 7.41 33.75
C THR A 93 -12.08 7.02 33.08
N TYR A 94 -12.02 5.83 32.47
CA TYR A 94 -10.89 5.23 31.77
C TYR A 94 -9.67 5.07 32.71
N GLY A 95 -8.96 6.15 33.00
CA GLY A 95 -7.85 6.14 33.96
C GLY A 95 -6.52 5.65 33.40
N GLN A 96 -6.50 5.07 32.20
CA GLN A 96 -5.27 4.72 31.47
C GLN A 96 -5.29 5.33 30.07
N THR A 97 -4.10 5.57 29.51
CA THR A 97 -3.92 6.06 28.14
C THR A 97 -2.79 5.31 27.45
N THR A 98 -2.91 5.09 26.15
CA THR A 98 -1.74 4.75 25.31
C THR A 98 -0.83 5.98 25.16
N PRO A 99 0.43 5.78 24.74
CA PRO A 99 1.29 6.90 24.35
C PRO A 99 0.67 7.69 23.19
N LEU A 100 0.89 9.00 23.17
CA LEU A 100 0.59 9.83 22.01
C LEU A 100 1.45 9.37 20.83
N THR A 101 0.84 9.16 19.67
CA THR A 101 1.59 8.85 18.44
C THR A 101 2.56 9.98 18.09
N GLY A 102 3.78 9.62 17.68
CA GLY A 102 4.84 10.58 17.35
C GLY A 102 4.44 11.56 16.25
N GLU A 103 4.24 11.07 15.03
CA GLU A 103 3.86 11.91 13.88
C GLU A 103 2.35 11.87 13.59
N PRO A 104 1.73 12.97 13.13
CA PRO A 104 0.32 12.98 12.76
C PRO A 104 0.05 12.05 11.58
N ARG A 105 -0.93 11.14 11.64
CA ARG A 105 -1.29 10.18 10.57
C ARG A 105 -2.78 10.15 10.24
N LEU A 106 -3.18 9.55 9.11
CA LEU A 106 -4.59 9.33 8.82
C LEU A 106 -5.08 8.06 9.51
N ALA A 107 -4.36 6.96 9.34
CA ALA A 107 -4.61 5.71 10.03
C ALA A 107 -3.84 5.65 11.36
N GLN A 108 -4.51 5.13 12.37
CA GLN A 108 -4.03 5.03 13.75
C GLN A 108 -4.11 3.58 14.18
N LEU A 109 -3.06 3.09 14.85
CA LEU A 109 -3.01 1.76 15.43
C LEU A 109 -2.46 1.86 16.85
N HIS A 110 -3.27 1.44 17.82
CA HIS A 110 -2.95 1.50 19.24
C HIS A 110 -3.05 0.11 19.84
N ARG A 111 -2.08 -0.22 20.69
CA ARG A 111 -2.10 -1.48 21.44
C ARG A 111 -2.29 -1.18 22.93
N LEU A 112 -3.31 -1.78 23.50
CA LEU A 112 -3.58 -1.83 24.93
C LEU A 112 -2.89 -3.07 25.48
N THR A 113 -2.15 -2.96 26.58
CA THR A 113 -1.41 -4.07 27.19
C THR A 113 -1.61 -4.08 28.71
N GLY A 114 -1.29 -5.20 29.36
CA GLY A 114 -1.45 -5.34 30.81
C GLY A 114 -2.92 -5.44 31.26
N LEU A 115 -3.80 -5.90 30.37
CA LEU A 115 -5.21 -6.12 30.67
C LEU A 115 -5.39 -7.40 31.48
N VAL A 116 -6.48 -7.47 32.25
CA VAL A 116 -6.85 -8.67 33.02
C VAL A 116 -7.74 -9.55 32.14
N PRO A 117 -7.46 -10.85 31.97
CA PRO A 117 -8.31 -11.76 31.19
C PRO A 117 -9.75 -11.86 31.74
N GLY A 118 -10.72 -12.06 30.86
CA GLY A 118 -12.14 -12.19 31.21
C GLY A 118 -12.77 -10.92 31.80
N THR A 119 -12.18 -9.74 31.55
CA THR A 119 -12.60 -8.47 32.18
C THR A 119 -13.10 -7.48 31.13
N GLU A 120 -14.20 -6.80 31.45
CA GLU A 120 -14.75 -5.73 30.61
C GLU A 120 -13.95 -4.42 30.79
N TYR A 121 -13.65 -3.77 29.68
CA TYR A 121 -12.99 -2.48 29.59
C TYR A 121 -13.83 -1.51 28.76
N HIS A 122 -13.88 -0.26 29.20
CA HIS A 122 -14.31 0.90 28.45
C HIS A 122 -13.10 1.55 27.76
N PHE A 123 -13.30 2.06 26.55
CA PHE A 123 -12.27 2.85 25.85
C PHE A 123 -12.89 3.91 24.93
N ARG A 124 -12.08 4.91 24.59
CA ARG A 124 -12.39 5.87 23.52
C ARG A 124 -11.13 6.29 22.77
N MET A 125 -11.30 6.58 21.49
CA MET A 125 -10.24 7.05 20.60
C MET A 125 -10.17 8.57 20.67
N VAL A 126 -8.95 9.11 20.72
CA VAL A 126 -8.69 10.55 20.77
C VAL A 126 -7.78 10.95 19.62
N LEU A 127 -8.23 11.87 18.78
CA LEU A 127 -7.41 12.56 17.79
C LEU A 127 -6.98 13.92 18.34
N VAL A 128 -5.69 14.21 18.29
CA VAL A 128 -5.11 15.51 18.63
C VAL A 128 -4.89 16.29 17.33
N THR A 129 -5.62 17.39 17.18
CA THR A 129 -5.57 18.26 16.00
C THR A 129 -5.09 19.66 16.40
N GLU A 130 -4.75 20.48 15.41
CA GLU A 130 -4.42 21.90 15.62
C GLU A 130 -5.55 22.69 16.32
N ARG A 131 -6.80 22.21 16.22
CA ARG A 131 -7.99 22.84 16.82
C ARG A 131 -8.34 22.27 18.21
N GLY A 132 -7.52 21.35 18.72
CA GLY A 132 -7.76 20.62 19.95
C GLY A 132 -8.12 19.16 19.71
N GLU A 133 -8.61 18.51 20.76
CA GLU A 133 -8.86 17.07 20.76
C GLU A 133 -10.28 16.71 20.31
N VAL A 134 -10.37 15.72 19.43
CA VAL A 134 -11.62 15.08 19.02
C VAL A 134 -11.69 13.70 19.65
N ARG A 135 -12.77 13.43 20.37
CA ARG A 135 -12.99 12.16 21.08
C ARG A 135 -14.13 11.39 20.44
N SER A 136 -13.97 10.07 20.35
CA SER A 136 -15.07 9.17 20.00
C SER A 136 -16.11 9.08 21.12
N LYS A 137 -17.23 8.41 20.81
CA LYS A 137 -18.10 7.87 21.85
C LYS A 137 -17.35 6.82 22.69
N ASP A 138 -17.94 6.48 23.83
CA ASP A 138 -17.50 5.35 24.64
C ASP A 138 -17.75 4.04 23.91
N HIS A 139 -16.76 3.14 23.94
CA HIS A 139 -16.83 1.77 23.44
C HIS A 139 -16.45 0.82 24.57
N THR A 140 -16.86 -0.44 24.47
CA THR A 140 -16.47 -1.49 25.42
C THR A 140 -15.93 -2.71 24.70
N PHE A 141 -15.11 -3.49 25.39
CA PHE A 141 -14.72 -4.84 25.00
C PHE A 141 -14.46 -5.69 26.24
N THR A 142 -14.45 -7.01 26.09
CA THR A 142 -14.10 -7.95 27.17
C THR A 142 -12.95 -8.81 26.72
N THR A 143 -11.87 -8.83 27.47
CA THR A 143 -10.73 -9.72 27.21
C THR A 143 -11.13 -11.18 27.32
N GLU A 144 -10.49 -12.03 26.54
CA GLU A 144 -10.81 -13.46 26.47
C GLU A 144 -9.82 -14.30 27.29
N TRP A 145 -10.14 -15.56 27.54
CA TRP A 145 -9.17 -16.54 28.03
C TRP A 145 -9.22 -17.76 27.14
N PHE A 146 -8.10 -18.10 26.52
CA PHE A 146 -7.95 -19.20 25.59
C PHE A 146 -7.53 -20.45 26.36
N ALA A 147 -8.51 -21.11 26.98
CA ALA A 147 -8.28 -22.25 27.87
C ALA A 147 -7.51 -23.41 27.22
N ASP A 148 -7.72 -23.64 25.93
CA ASP A 148 -7.10 -24.73 25.17
C ASP A 148 -5.83 -24.30 24.40
N ALA A 149 -5.36 -23.07 24.58
CA ALA A 149 -4.16 -22.58 23.90
C ALA A 149 -2.88 -23.15 24.50
N ILE A 150 -1.94 -23.51 23.63
CA ILE A 150 -0.57 -23.91 23.99
C ILE A 150 0.23 -22.64 24.29
N ARG A 151 0.86 -22.57 25.47
CA ARG A 151 1.53 -21.36 25.95
C ARG A 151 2.99 -21.32 25.55
N ILE A 152 3.43 -20.21 24.98
CA ILE A 152 4.84 -19.93 24.72
C ILE A 152 5.30 -18.92 25.79
N PRO A 153 6.42 -19.18 26.48
CA PRO A 153 7.35 -20.31 26.32
C PRO A 153 7.09 -21.54 27.21
N GLN A 154 6.02 -21.57 28.00
CA GLN A 154 5.86 -22.58 29.07
C GLN A 154 5.66 -24.01 28.56
N ASP A 155 4.90 -24.18 27.48
CA ASP A 155 4.52 -25.48 26.94
C ASP A 155 5.35 -25.89 25.70
N VAL A 156 6.19 -24.98 25.19
CA VAL A 156 6.99 -25.20 23.98
C VAL A 156 8.46 -24.90 24.27
N GLU A 157 9.32 -25.89 24.08
CA GLU A 157 10.77 -25.70 24.19
C GLU A 157 11.29 -24.83 23.03
N GLY A 158 12.20 -23.90 23.32
CA GLY A 158 12.77 -22.97 22.35
C GLY A 158 13.65 -21.91 23.01
N PRO A 159 14.13 -20.90 22.25
CA PRO A 159 13.96 -20.72 20.80
C PRO A 159 14.89 -21.61 19.92
N PRO A 160 14.52 -21.93 18.66
CA PRO A 160 13.25 -21.57 18.02
C PRO A 160 12.08 -22.36 18.61
N TYR A 161 10.99 -21.67 18.96
CA TYR A 161 9.74 -22.30 19.37
C TYR A 161 9.06 -22.90 18.14
N THR A 162 8.84 -24.21 18.15
CA THR A 162 8.28 -24.92 16.99
C THR A 162 6.81 -25.23 17.21
N LEU A 163 5.96 -24.72 16.34
CA LEU A 163 4.50 -24.83 16.38
C LEU A 163 4.09 -25.88 15.35
N ASP A 164 4.01 -27.13 15.81
CA ASP A 164 3.85 -28.32 14.96
C ASP A 164 2.55 -29.11 15.22
N GLN A 165 1.69 -28.64 16.13
CA GLN A 165 0.42 -29.30 16.42
C GLN A 165 -0.71 -28.73 15.59
N ASP A 166 -1.17 -29.50 14.61
CA ASP A 166 -2.21 -29.09 13.67
C ASP A 166 -3.50 -28.58 14.37
N GLY A 167 -4.06 -27.50 13.83
CA GLY A 167 -5.32 -26.91 14.31
C GLY A 167 -5.21 -26.13 15.63
N GLN A 168 -4.00 -26.02 16.20
CA GLN A 168 -3.83 -25.44 17.53
C GLN A 168 -3.64 -23.93 17.52
N ARG A 169 -4.05 -23.32 18.64
CA ARG A 169 -3.72 -21.95 19.00
C ARG A 169 -2.52 -21.93 19.93
N TYR A 170 -1.53 -21.14 19.57
CA TYR A 170 -0.39 -20.82 20.41
C TYR A 170 -0.51 -19.37 20.88
N VAL A 171 -0.28 -19.13 22.16
CA VAL A 171 -0.37 -17.81 22.80
C VAL A 171 0.96 -17.50 23.46
N LEU A 172 1.57 -16.39 23.07
CA LEU A 172 2.73 -15.86 23.77
C LEU A 172 2.26 -15.21 25.09
N THR A 173 3.00 -15.44 26.18
CA THR A 173 2.60 -14.99 27.53
C THR A 173 3.60 -14.04 28.18
N GLU A 174 4.76 -13.87 27.55
CA GLU A 174 5.80 -12.93 27.94
C GLU A 174 6.65 -12.58 26.71
N ASP A 175 7.39 -11.47 26.79
CA ASP A 175 8.33 -11.11 25.75
C ASP A 175 9.44 -12.17 25.62
N ILE A 176 9.82 -12.53 24.40
CA ILE A 176 10.84 -13.53 24.12
C ILE A 176 12.02 -12.96 23.34
N VAL A 177 13.20 -13.54 23.56
CA VAL A 177 14.44 -13.17 22.87
C VAL A 177 15.10 -14.43 22.30
N ALA A 178 15.41 -14.41 21.00
CA ALA A 178 16.08 -15.47 20.30
C ALA A 178 17.44 -15.04 19.75
N THR A 179 18.40 -15.96 19.80
CA THR A 179 19.74 -15.80 19.21
C THR A 179 19.69 -15.87 17.68
N ASP A 180 18.81 -16.71 17.15
CA ASP A 180 18.53 -16.97 15.74
C ASP A 180 17.04 -16.69 15.45
N THR A 181 16.39 -17.52 14.62
CA THR A 181 14.96 -17.50 14.35
C THR A 181 14.17 -17.77 15.63
N ALA A 182 13.14 -16.96 15.92
CA ALA A 182 12.43 -17.06 17.19
C ALA A 182 11.31 -18.11 17.16
N ILE A 183 10.47 -18.11 16.11
CA ILE A 183 9.30 -18.99 16.02
C ILE A 183 9.24 -19.66 14.65
N ASN A 184 9.09 -20.99 14.64
CA ASN A 184 8.85 -21.80 13.43
C ASN A 184 7.42 -22.33 13.44
N VAL A 185 6.61 -21.98 12.45
CA VAL A 185 5.25 -22.52 12.24
C VAL A 185 5.30 -23.60 11.18
N THR A 186 5.23 -24.86 11.62
CA THR A 186 5.38 -26.05 10.78
C THR A 186 4.13 -26.93 10.72
N GLY A 187 3.23 -26.81 11.69
CA GLY A 187 1.92 -27.45 11.67
C GLY A 187 0.94 -26.78 10.71
N SER A 188 -0.18 -27.43 10.46
CA SER A 188 -1.28 -26.93 9.64
C SER A 188 -2.37 -26.26 10.48
N ASP A 189 -3.09 -25.30 9.91
CA ASP A 189 -4.24 -24.65 10.59
C ASP A 189 -3.87 -23.99 11.94
N ILE A 190 -2.68 -23.37 11.98
CA ILE A 190 -2.10 -22.78 13.20
C ILE A 190 -2.59 -21.34 13.40
N THR A 191 -2.98 -21.02 14.63
CA THR A 191 -3.12 -19.63 15.08
C THR A 191 -2.00 -19.27 16.05
N LEU A 192 -1.19 -18.27 15.71
CA LEU A 192 -0.21 -17.65 16.60
C LEU A 192 -0.72 -16.28 17.08
N GLU A 193 -1.12 -16.21 18.34
CA GLU A 193 -1.50 -14.99 19.04
C GLU A 193 -0.32 -14.53 19.89
N LEU A 194 0.23 -13.34 19.60
CA LEU A 194 1.34 -12.81 20.37
C LEU A 194 0.88 -12.05 21.63
N ASP A 195 -0.43 -11.83 21.81
CA ASP A 195 -1.04 -11.16 22.98
C ASP A 195 -0.36 -9.83 23.37
N GLY A 196 0.10 -9.10 22.35
CA GLY A 196 0.77 -7.83 22.48
C GLY A 196 2.22 -7.87 22.96
N HIS A 197 2.78 -9.07 23.14
CA HIS A 197 4.17 -9.27 23.53
C HIS A 197 5.15 -9.02 22.38
N THR A 198 6.41 -8.85 22.78
CA THR A 198 7.55 -8.61 21.89
C THR A 198 8.29 -9.91 21.58
N VAL A 199 8.57 -10.14 20.29
CA VAL A 199 9.46 -11.20 19.79
C VAL A 199 10.72 -10.55 19.25
N THR A 200 11.82 -10.65 19.98
CA THR A 200 13.14 -10.20 19.51
C THR A 200 13.92 -11.37 18.93
N PHE A 201 14.41 -11.27 17.70
CA PHE A 201 15.10 -12.37 17.00
C PHE A 201 16.48 -11.98 16.47
N GLY A 202 17.37 -12.94 16.22
CA GLY A 202 18.67 -12.66 15.60
C GLY A 202 19.61 -11.80 16.45
N THR A 203 19.59 -11.96 17.78
CA THR A 203 20.44 -11.17 18.69
C THR A 203 21.93 -11.53 18.63
N THR A 204 22.28 -12.73 18.17
CA THR A 204 23.69 -13.16 18.05
C THR A 204 24.04 -13.91 16.76
N SER A 205 23.06 -14.27 15.92
CA SER A 205 23.27 -15.04 14.69
C SER A 205 23.52 -14.14 13.49
N SER A 206 24.63 -14.37 12.77
CA SER A 206 24.91 -13.73 11.47
C SER A 206 24.24 -14.43 10.29
N ALA A 207 23.38 -15.43 10.54
CA ALA A 207 22.60 -16.10 9.51
C ALA A 207 21.40 -15.25 9.07
N GLN A 208 20.79 -15.63 7.95
CA GLN A 208 19.47 -15.12 7.58
C GLN A 208 18.42 -15.77 8.50
N VAL A 209 17.77 -14.97 9.35
CA VAL A 209 16.88 -15.44 10.42
C VAL A 209 15.52 -14.75 10.40
N ARG A 210 14.56 -15.27 11.16
CA ARG A 210 13.18 -14.74 11.18
C ARG A 210 12.62 -14.51 12.58
N GLY A 211 11.74 -13.53 12.74
CA GLY A 211 10.88 -13.45 13.92
C GLY A 211 9.90 -14.63 13.93
N VAL A 212 9.09 -14.73 12.88
CA VAL A 212 8.14 -15.82 12.65
C VAL A 212 8.37 -16.41 11.26
N PHE A 213 8.69 -17.70 11.19
CA PHE A 213 8.90 -18.42 9.93
C PHE A 213 7.82 -19.46 9.69
N VAL A 214 7.03 -19.25 8.65
CA VAL A 214 5.82 -20.01 8.34
C VAL A 214 6.07 -20.90 7.13
N THR A 215 6.09 -22.21 7.38
CA THR A 215 6.40 -23.25 6.37
C THR A 215 5.41 -24.42 6.36
N GLY A 216 4.59 -24.54 7.41
CA GLY A 216 3.56 -25.58 7.52
C GLY A 216 2.47 -25.50 6.45
N GLY A 217 1.56 -26.47 6.44
CA GLY A 217 0.37 -26.45 5.58
C GLY A 217 -0.77 -25.63 6.16
N GLY A 218 -1.96 -25.77 5.58
CA GLY A 218 -3.22 -25.23 6.11
C GLY A 218 -3.26 -23.71 6.26
N THR A 219 -4.35 -23.21 6.84
CA THR A 219 -4.47 -21.78 7.14
C THR A 219 -3.49 -21.40 8.25
N THR A 220 -2.87 -20.23 8.19
CA THR A 220 -2.06 -19.74 9.31
C THR A 220 -2.37 -18.30 9.62
N THR A 221 -2.71 -18.01 10.87
CA THR A 221 -2.94 -16.65 11.36
C THR A 221 -1.82 -16.25 12.31
N VAL A 222 -1.14 -15.13 12.05
CA VAL A 222 -0.14 -14.53 12.96
C VAL A 222 -0.63 -13.15 13.38
N LYS A 223 -0.80 -12.91 14.69
CA LYS A 223 -1.49 -11.70 15.12
C LYS A 223 -1.00 -11.06 16.42
N ASN A 224 -1.24 -9.74 16.50
CA ASN A 224 -1.21 -8.91 17.70
C ASN A 224 0.08 -8.99 18.53
N GLY A 225 1.16 -8.40 18.02
CA GLY A 225 2.42 -8.34 18.75
C GLY A 225 3.43 -7.39 18.11
N HIS A 226 4.62 -7.35 18.70
CA HIS A 226 5.74 -6.54 18.22
C HIS A 226 6.92 -7.46 17.83
N ILE A 227 7.44 -7.35 16.61
CA ILE A 227 8.54 -8.20 16.14
C ILE A 227 9.76 -7.33 15.88
N VAL A 228 10.83 -7.57 16.64
CA VAL A 228 12.03 -6.73 16.69
C VAL A 228 13.24 -7.51 16.19
N GLN A 229 13.92 -6.97 15.19
CA GLN A 229 15.18 -7.51 14.71
C GLN A 229 16.31 -7.21 15.70
N GLY A 230 17.21 -8.17 15.90
CA GLY A 230 18.41 -8.02 16.71
C GLY A 230 19.61 -7.54 15.91
N GLU A 231 20.61 -7.01 16.62
CA GLU A 231 21.82 -6.41 16.04
C GLU A 231 22.80 -7.38 15.37
N ALA A 232 22.57 -8.69 15.43
CA ALA A 232 23.43 -9.65 14.76
C ALA A 232 22.82 -10.24 13.50
N ALA A 233 21.49 -10.12 13.33
CA ALA A 233 20.75 -10.76 12.24
C ALA A 233 21.42 -10.47 10.89
N GLY A 234 21.71 -11.54 10.15
CA GLY A 234 22.33 -11.45 8.84
C GLY A 234 21.40 -10.87 7.79
N ASP A 235 21.98 -10.53 6.65
CA ASP A 235 21.28 -9.96 5.51
C ASP A 235 20.03 -10.77 5.13
N TYR A 236 19.03 -10.07 4.59
CA TYR A 236 17.78 -10.67 4.13
C TYR A 236 16.95 -11.34 5.22
N SER A 237 17.22 -11.10 6.50
CA SER A 237 16.35 -11.55 7.60
C SER A 237 14.97 -10.90 7.52
N ALA A 238 13.96 -11.50 8.13
CA ALA A 238 12.59 -10.96 8.09
C ALA A 238 11.85 -11.01 9.41
N GLY A 239 10.94 -10.07 9.65
CA GLY A 239 10.03 -10.11 10.80
C GLY A 239 9.10 -11.32 10.70
N VAL A 240 8.24 -11.34 9.68
CA VAL A 240 7.38 -12.47 9.34
C VAL A 240 7.69 -12.95 7.93
N GLU A 241 7.95 -14.24 7.75
CA GLU A 241 8.12 -14.83 6.42
C GLU A 241 7.26 -16.08 6.29
N ALA A 242 6.34 -16.08 5.32
CA ALA A 242 5.72 -17.31 4.84
C ALA A 242 6.37 -17.71 3.52
N ARG A 243 6.94 -18.91 3.47
CA ARG A 243 7.79 -19.32 2.34
C ARG A 243 7.27 -20.54 1.62
N GLY A 244 7.09 -20.43 0.31
CA GLY A 244 6.79 -21.58 -0.55
C GLY A 244 5.42 -22.21 -0.29
N ARG A 245 4.42 -21.42 0.11
CA ARG A 245 3.11 -21.90 0.56
C ARG A 245 1.98 -21.38 -0.32
N THR A 246 1.11 -22.29 -0.77
CA THR A 246 -0.19 -21.99 -1.43
C THR A 246 -1.37 -22.13 -0.48
N ALA A 247 -1.11 -22.16 0.83
CA ALA A 247 -2.15 -22.25 1.84
C ALA A 247 -2.38 -20.85 2.43
N PRO A 248 -3.62 -20.51 2.83
CA PRO A 248 -3.95 -19.16 3.30
C PRO A 248 -3.06 -18.69 4.45
N VAL A 249 -2.71 -17.41 4.43
CA VAL A 249 -1.97 -16.74 5.51
C VAL A 249 -2.67 -15.44 5.85
N GLU A 250 -3.01 -15.26 7.11
CA GLU A 250 -3.57 -14.04 7.65
C GLU A 250 -2.59 -13.41 8.64
N VAL A 251 -2.28 -12.13 8.48
CA VAL A 251 -1.40 -11.39 9.40
C VAL A 251 -2.03 -10.06 9.76
N PHE A 252 -2.24 -9.82 11.06
CA PHE A 252 -2.83 -8.58 11.55
C PHE A 252 -2.40 -8.13 12.93
N GLY A 253 -2.48 -6.84 13.21
CA GLY A 253 -2.08 -6.29 14.50
C GLY A 253 -0.60 -6.47 14.82
N ILE A 254 0.25 -6.75 13.81
CA ILE A 254 1.70 -6.86 13.97
C ILE A 254 2.33 -5.50 13.79
N THR A 255 3.20 -5.11 14.72
CA THR A 255 4.14 -4.01 14.56
C THR A 255 5.54 -4.60 14.35
N THR A 256 6.38 -4.02 13.50
CA THR A 256 7.75 -4.49 13.29
C THR A 256 8.79 -3.41 13.57
N ASP A 257 10.00 -3.83 13.94
CA ASP A 257 11.20 -2.99 13.91
C ASP A 257 12.33 -3.78 13.23
N ILE A 258 12.60 -3.44 11.97
CA ILE A 258 13.58 -4.10 11.11
C ILE A 258 14.60 -3.05 10.65
N HIS A 259 15.89 -3.33 10.79
CA HIS A 259 16.92 -2.31 10.61
C HIS A 259 18.24 -2.83 10.03
N ARG A 260 18.40 -4.15 9.85
CA ARG A 260 19.62 -4.75 9.29
C ARG A 260 19.59 -4.77 7.76
N PRO A 261 20.76 -4.79 7.07
CA PRO A 261 20.82 -4.74 5.62
C PRO A 261 19.89 -5.75 4.92
N ASN A 262 19.18 -5.30 3.90
CA ASN A 262 18.20 -6.09 3.14
C ASN A 262 17.05 -6.72 3.96
N GLY A 263 16.84 -6.31 5.22
CA GLY A 263 15.80 -6.87 6.07
C GLY A 263 14.38 -6.46 5.64
N SER A 264 13.41 -7.36 5.76
CA SER A 264 12.00 -7.06 5.44
C SER A 264 11.08 -7.29 6.64
N PRO A 265 10.19 -6.35 6.99
CA PRO A 265 9.09 -6.57 7.93
C PRO A 265 8.29 -7.83 7.63
N MET A 266 7.82 -7.99 6.40
CA MET A 266 7.01 -9.13 6.01
C MET A 266 7.28 -9.59 4.58
N ARG A 267 7.33 -10.91 4.38
CA ARG A 267 7.42 -11.53 3.05
C ARG A 267 6.51 -12.75 2.91
N LEU A 268 5.78 -12.82 1.80
CA LEU A 268 5.15 -14.01 1.28
C LEU A 268 5.94 -14.42 0.03
N TRP A 269 6.93 -15.28 0.22
CA TRP A 269 8.02 -15.43 -0.74
C TRP A 269 8.19 -16.86 -1.25
N GLY A 270 8.49 -16.99 -2.55
CA GLY A 270 8.68 -18.26 -3.24
C GLY A 270 7.81 -18.27 -4.49
N THR A 271 8.43 -18.58 -5.63
CA THR A 271 7.85 -18.36 -6.96
C THR A 271 6.41 -18.84 -7.08
N GLY A 272 5.47 -17.89 -7.23
CA GLY A 272 4.06 -18.15 -7.49
C GLY A 272 3.37 -18.93 -6.36
N THR A 273 3.58 -18.52 -5.10
CA THR A 273 3.09 -19.30 -3.96
C THR A 273 1.92 -18.66 -3.23
N ALA A 274 1.90 -17.34 -3.01
CA ALA A 274 0.85 -16.75 -2.18
C ALA A 274 -0.53 -16.80 -2.85
N THR A 275 -1.52 -17.32 -2.13
CA THR A 275 -2.94 -17.31 -2.49
C THR A 275 -3.74 -17.15 -1.20
N GLU A 276 -4.91 -16.54 -1.27
CA GLU A 276 -5.82 -16.36 -0.13
C GLU A 276 -5.13 -15.72 1.09
N ALA A 277 -4.25 -14.74 0.84
CA ALA A 277 -3.46 -14.08 1.87
C ALA A 277 -4.13 -12.77 2.31
N LYS A 278 -4.31 -12.58 3.62
CA LYS A 278 -4.99 -11.43 4.21
C LYS A 278 -4.04 -10.66 5.12
N ILE A 279 -3.53 -9.54 4.65
CA ILE A 279 -2.58 -8.71 5.38
C ILE A 279 -3.28 -7.42 5.75
N HIS A 280 -3.65 -7.26 7.02
CA HIS A 280 -4.44 -6.12 7.43
C HIS A 280 -4.14 -5.59 8.81
N HIS A 281 -4.38 -4.30 9.04
CA HIS A 281 -4.25 -3.69 10.36
C HIS A 281 -2.88 -3.91 11.00
N ASN A 282 -1.81 -3.90 10.21
CA ASN A 282 -0.43 -3.99 10.68
C ASN A 282 0.25 -2.62 10.66
N HIS A 283 1.36 -2.51 11.37
CA HIS A 283 2.30 -1.40 11.25
C HIS A 283 3.69 -1.94 10.88
N PHE A 284 3.96 -1.97 9.59
CA PHE A 284 5.25 -2.38 9.05
C PHE A 284 6.22 -1.19 9.08
N PHE A 285 7.05 -1.16 10.11
CA PHE A 285 8.11 -0.17 10.31
C PHE A 285 9.49 -0.81 10.09
N SER A 286 10.35 -0.09 9.36
CA SER A 286 11.70 -0.54 9.03
C SER A 286 12.64 0.63 8.83
N THR A 287 13.72 0.70 9.60
CA THR A 287 14.80 1.69 9.40
C THR A 287 15.95 1.13 8.60
N VAL A 288 15.74 0.08 7.79
CA VAL A 288 16.76 -0.45 6.87
C VAL A 288 17.26 0.67 5.97
N THR A 289 18.58 0.80 5.84
CA THR A 289 19.22 1.84 5.04
C THR A 289 20.12 1.29 3.94
N GLU A 290 20.42 0.00 3.97
CA GLU A 290 21.37 -0.67 3.08
C GLU A 290 20.66 -1.80 2.33
N ILE A 291 20.74 -1.76 0.99
CA ILE A 291 20.23 -2.81 0.10
C ILE A 291 21.35 -3.30 -0.80
N ALA A 292 21.29 -4.55 -1.24
CA ALA A 292 22.31 -5.18 -2.08
C ALA A 292 22.23 -4.73 -3.55
N SER A 293 21.01 -4.45 -4.03
CA SER A 293 20.79 -3.85 -5.35
C SER A 293 19.39 -3.26 -5.41
N ARG A 294 19.25 -2.20 -6.18
CA ARG A 294 17.95 -1.63 -6.54
C ARG A 294 17.17 -2.43 -7.59
N HIS A 295 17.82 -3.32 -8.33
CA HIS A 295 17.15 -4.13 -9.35
C HIS A 295 16.62 -5.41 -8.71
N TYR A 296 17.54 -6.28 -8.28
CA TYR A 296 17.21 -7.51 -7.61
C TYR A 296 18.27 -7.80 -6.55
N PRO A 297 17.86 -8.10 -5.29
CA PRO A 297 16.48 -8.36 -4.87
C PRO A 297 15.66 -7.13 -4.46
N GLY A 298 16.27 -5.95 -4.30
CA GLY A 298 15.56 -4.79 -3.72
C GLY A 298 15.27 -4.98 -2.23
N ASN A 299 14.31 -4.21 -1.70
CA ASN A 299 13.91 -4.26 -0.30
C ASN A 299 12.51 -3.68 -0.12
N ASP A 300 11.63 -4.47 0.48
CA ASP A 300 10.21 -4.16 0.57
C ASP A 300 9.80 -4.22 2.04
N LEU A 301 8.91 -3.30 2.45
CA LEU A 301 8.24 -3.42 3.74
C LEU A 301 7.36 -4.68 3.74
N LEU A 302 6.56 -4.84 2.70
CA LEU A 302 5.79 -6.04 2.41
C LEU A 302 6.09 -6.52 0.99
N ASP A 303 6.58 -7.75 0.89
CA ASP A 303 6.87 -8.42 -0.38
C ASP A 303 5.91 -9.60 -0.59
N VAL A 304 5.15 -9.61 -1.68
CA VAL A 304 4.20 -10.67 -2.02
C VAL A 304 4.47 -11.20 -3.42
N ASP A 305 4.91 -12.46 -3.48
CA ASP A 305 5.02 -13.26 -4.69
C ASP A 305 3.74 -14.12 -4.85
N ALA A 306 2.77 -13.57 -5.58
CA ALA A 306 1.45 -14.15 -5.73
C ALA A 306 1.43 -15.30 -6.75
N GLY A 307 0.73 -16.37 -6.39
CA GLY A 307 0.47 -17.54 -7.22
C GLY A 307 -1.01 -17.83 -7.47
N GLY A 308 -1.91 -17.02 -6.91
CA GLY A 308 -3.35 -17.29 -6.94
C GLY A 308 -4.21 -16.13 -6.43
N PRO A 309 -5.54 -16.33 -6.42
CA PRO A 309 -6.51 -15.28 -6.05
C PRO A 309 -6.55 -15.02 -4.55
N GLY A 310 -7.36 -14.03 -4.15
CA GLY A 310 -7.69 -13.79 -2.74
C GLY A 310 -6.59 -13.11 -1.93
N ILE A 311 -5.72 -12.34 -2.59
CA ILE A 311 -4.74 -11.49 -1.90
C ILE A 311 -5.44 -10.19 -1.50
N GLU A 312 -5.50 -9.91 -0.20
CA GLU A 312 -6.05 -8.70 0.38
C GLU A 312 -4.95 -8.01 1.19
N ILE A 313 -4.55 -6.79 0.79
CA ILE A 313 -3.58 -5.96 1.51
C ILE A 313 -4.29 -4.66 1.89
N VAL A 314 -4.90 -4.65 3.08
CA VAL A 314 -5.85 -3.60 3.47
C VAL A 314 -5.60 -2.99 4.84
N ASP A 315 -5.82 -1.69 5.02
CA ASP A 315 -5.75 -1.02 6.33
C ASP A 315 -4.40 -1.11 7.07
N ASN A 316 -3.29 -1.26 6.34
CA ASN A 316 -1.97 -1.30 6.95
C ASN A 316 -1.32 0.08 7.03
N LEU A 317 -0.43 0.24 8.00
CA LEU A 317 0.49 1.36 8.13
C LEU A 317 1.85 0.91 7.63
N PHE A 318 2.41 1.64 6.67
CA PHE A 318 3.77 1.44 6.19
C PHE A 318 4.57 2.69 6.51
N THR A 319 5.70 2.55 7.18
CA THR A 319 6.49 3.70 7.62
C THR A 319 7.97 3.43 7.49
N GLU A 320 8.73 4.46 7.13
CA GLU A 320 10.15 4.36 6.81
C GLU A 320 10.36 3.41 5.61
N GLY A 321 11.44 2.62 5.59
CA GLY A 321 11.81 1.73 4.49
C GLY A 321 12.66 2.42 3.42
N ALA A 322 13.62 1.68 2.86
CA ALA A 322 14.63 2.27 1.96
C ALA A 322 14.26 2.22 0.47
N HIS A 323 13.39 1.32 0.03
CA HIS A 323 13.19 1.09 -1.40
C HIS A 323 11.72 0.93 -1.83
N ARG A 324 10.99 -0.10 -1.40
CA ARG A 324 9.55 -0.24 -1.69
C ARG A 324 8.72 -0.39 -0.42
N ALA A 325 7.47 0.08 -0.43
CA ALA A 325 6.54 -0.22 0.66
C ALA A 325 5.79 -1.53 0.38
N ILE A 326 4.99 -1.57 -0.69
CA ILE A 326 4.28 -2.79 -1.11
C ILE A 326 4.85 -3.27 -2.45
N GLY A 327 5.47 -4.45 -2.46
CA GLY A 327 5.78 -5.21 -3.65
C GLY A 327 4.75 -6.32 -3.86
N LEU A 328 4.01 -6.27 -4.98
CA LEU A 328 3.09 -7.32 -5.38
C LEU A 328 3.48 -7.79 -6.79
N SER A 329 3.87 -9.05 -6.90
CA SER A 329 4.34 -9.67 -8.15
C SER A 329 3.68 -11.02 -8.39
N GLY A 330 3.90 -11.61 -9.58
CA GLY A 330 3.34 -12.91 -9.93
C GLY A 330 1.96 -12.81 -10.58
N GLU A 331 1.05 -13.72 -10.26
CA GLU A 331 -0.34 -13.72 -10.74
C GLU A 331 -1.28 -13.67 -9.54
N ALA A 332 -2.06 -12.59 -9.45
CA ALA A 332 -2.90 -12.29 -8.30
C ALA A 332 -4.34 -11.94 -8.74
N PRO A 333 -5.11 -12.91 -9.29
CA PRO A 333 -6.42 -12.61 -9.85
C PRO A 333 -7.37 -12.00 -8.81
N GLY A 334 -7.87 -10.79 -9.10
CA GLY A 334 -8.77 -10.05 -8.21
C GLY A 334 -8.14 -9.68 -6.86
N ALA A 335 -6.82 -9.52 -6.79
CA ALA A 335 -6.17 -9.01 -5.59
C ALA A 335 -6.58 -7.57 -5.30
N GLU A 336 -6.77 -7.24 -4.02
CA GLU A 336 -7.13 -5.90 -3.55
C GLU A 336 -5.97 -5.32 -2.73
N VAL A 337 -5.54 -4.12 -3.09
CA VAL A 337 -4.58 -3.31 -2.32
C VAL A 337 -5.24 -1.99 -1.97
N ALA A 338 -5.77 -1.88 -0.75
CA ALA A 338 -6.66 -0.78 -0.44
C ALA A 338 -6.53 -0.16 0.96
N PHE A 339 -6.87 1.13 1.07
CA PHE A 339 -6.96 1.85 2.34
C PHE A 339 -5.68 1.91 3.19
N ASN A 340 -4.52 1.55 2.61
CA ASN A 340 -3.25 1.60 3.32
C ASN A 340 -2.77 3.06 3.51
N ASP A 341 -2.09 3.32 4.63
CA ASP A 341 -1.46 4.63 4.94
C ASP A 341 0.06 4.46 4.88
N ILE A 342 0.64 4.87 3.74
CA ILE A 342 2.03 4.64 3.36
C ILE A 342 2.83 5.93 3.50
N ARG A 343 3.87 5.86 4.34
CA ARG A 343 4.83 6.93 4.61
C ARG A 343 6.25 6.44 4.48
N HIS A 344 6.67 6.30 3.25
CA HIS A 344 7.93 5.68 2.89
C HIS A 344 9.02 6.73 2.69
N HIS A 345 10.26 6.40 3.05
CA HIS A 345 11.43 7.28 2.90
C HIS A 345 12.42 6.66 1.92
N MET A 346 12.08 6.73 0.63
CA MET A 346 12.87 6.10 -0.42
C MET A 346 14.28 6.66 -0.49
N ARG A 347 15.27 5.76 -0.40
CA ARG A 347 16.69 6.09 -0.47
C ARG A 347 17.31 5.69 -1.79
N TYR A 348 16.75 4.69 -2.47
CA TYR A 348 17.30 4.13 -3.70
C TYR A 348 16.35 4.35 -4.88
N THR A 349 16.91 4.62 -6.06
CA THR A 349 16.11 4.69 -7.29
C THR A 349 15.48 3.34 -7.62
N ASN A 350 14.46 3.32 -8.47
CA ASN A 350 13.60 2.16 -8.78
C ASN A 350 12.78 1.63 -7.59
N GLY A 351 12.78 2.37 -6.48
CA GLY A 351 11.81 2.23 -5.41
C GLY A 351 10.47 2.87 -5.76
N TYR A 352 9.40 2.36 -5.16
CA TYR A 352 8.02 2.85 -5.28
C TYR A 352 7.27 2.53 -4.01
N ALA A 353 6.37 3.42 -3.57
CA ALA A 353 5.44 3.11 -2.50
C ALA A 353 4.54 1.91 -2.87
N LEU A 354 4.06 1.88 -4.11
CA LEU A 354 3.24 0.80 -4.65
C LEU A 354 3.91 0.20 -5.89
N SER A 355 4.53 -0.96 -5.76
CA SER A 355 5.13 -1.70 -6.88
C SER A 355 4.23 -2.85 -7.30
N ILE A 356 3.31 -2.57 -8.22
CA ILE A 356 2.25 -3.48 -8.68
C ILE A 356 2.69 -4.10 -10.02
N SER A 357 3.27 -5.29 -9.90
CA SER A 357 3.81 -6.08 -11.01
C SER A 357 3.19 -7.47 -11.10
N ALA A 358 2.02 -7.66 -10.48
CA ALA A 358 1.21 -8.86 -10.59
C ALA A 358 0.14 -8.73 -11.68
N GLY A 359 -0.11 -9.82 -12.42
CA GLY A 359 -1.20 -9.92 -13.38
C GLY A 359 -2.51 -10.40 -12.74
N GLY A 360 -3.58 -10.45 -13.53
CA GLY A 360 -4.87 -11.02 -13.12
C GLY A 360 -5.95 -10.00 -12.72
N GLY A 361 -5.76 -8.71 -13.02
CA GLY A 361 -6.72 -7.67 -12.67
C GLY A 361 -6.65 -7.29 -11.20
N VAL A 362 -5.52 -6.71 -10.80
CA VAL A 362 -5.33 -6.18 -9.44
C VAL A 362 -6.10 -4.87 -9.30
N ASP A 363 -6.84 -4.74 -8.20
CA ASP A 363 -7.56 -3.53 -7.84
C ASP A 363 -6.82 -2.77 -6.73
N VAL A 364 -6.46 -1.52 -6.99
CA VAL A 364 -5.60 -0.70 -6.13
C VAL A 364 -6.30 0.61 -5.85
N HIS A 365 -6.85 0.77 -4.65
CA HIS A 365 -7.69 1.93 -4.38
C HIS A 365 -7.66 2.50 -2.97
N HIS A 366 -8.01 3.78 -2.83
CA HIS A 366 -8.15 4.45 -1.54
C HIS A 366 -6.88 4.43 -0.66
N ASN A 367 -5.72 4.15 -1.24
CA ASN A 367 -4.45 4.22 -0.54
C ASN A 367 -4.05 5.69 -0.37
N THR A 368 -3.40 6.00 0.74
CA THR A 368 -2.77 7.30 0.96
C THR A 368 -1.27 7.11 0.99
N VAL A 369 -0.58 7.81 0.10
CA VAL A 369 0.87 7.82 0.01
C VAL A 369 1.36 9.24 0.28
N THR A 370 2.11 9.41 1.36
CA THR A 370 2.90 10.63 1.61
C THR A 370 4.35 10.24 1.73
N SER A 371 5.12 10.38 0.64
CA SER A 371 6.44 9.77 0.50
C SER A 371 7.49 10.77 0.01
N LEU A 372 8.73 10.59 0.47
CA LEU A 372 9.91 11.14 -0.18
C LEU A 372 10.32 10.14 -1.25
N GLY A 373 10.02 10.42 -2.53
CA GLY A 373 10.28 9.51 -3.64
C GLY A 373 9.06 9.25 -4.52
N ARG A 374 8.98 8.03 -5.09
CA ARG A 374 8.00 7.68 -6.14
C ARG A 374 6.72 7.06 -5.58
N GLY A 375 5.62 7.27 -6.30
CA GLY A 375 4.29 6.77 -5.93
C GLY A 375 4.08 5.31 -6.34
N ALA A 376 3.61 5.07 -7.55
CA ALA A 376 3.17 3.78 -8.05
C ALA A 376 3.88 3.37 -9.35
N TYR A 377 4.14 2.07 -9.46
CA TYR A 377 4.66 1.41 -10.65
C TYR A 377 3.72 0.28 -11.05
N LEU A 378 3.17 0.37 -12.27
CA LEU A 378 2.22 -0.56 -12.86
C LEU A 378 2.85 -1.18 -14.11
N SER A 379 3.01 -2.50 -14.14
CA SER A 379 3.73 -3.18 -15.24
C SER A 379 2.98 -4.35 -15.89
N ARG A 380 1.74 -4.60 -15.47
CA ARG A 380 0.91 -5.73 -15.91
C ARG A 380 -0.46 -5.27 -16.40
N ALA A 381 -1.19 -6.21 -16.96
CA ALA A 381 -2.48 -5.99 -17.60
C ALA A 381 -3.63 -5.92 -16.58
N ASP A 382 -4.73 -5.31 -17.02
CA ASP A 382 -6.03 -5.30 -16.34
C ASP A 382 -6.04 -4.61 -14.96
N ILE A 383 -4.97 -3.90 -14.59
CA ILE A 383 -4.88 -3.21 -13.30
C ILE A 383 -5.93 -2.10 -13.25
N GLN A 384 -6.71 -2.03 -12.17
CA GLN A 384 -7.53 -0.89 -11.81
C GLN A 384 -6.80 -0.10 -10.73
N PHE A 385 -6.50 1.17 -10.98
CA PHE A 385 -5.81 2.05 -10.04
C PHE A 385 -6.64 3.31 -9.82
N HIS A 386 -7.36 3.39 -8.71
CA HIS A 386 -8.34 4.47 -8.53
C HIS A 386 -8.56 4.98 -7.11
N ASP A 387 -9.13 6.18 -6.96
CA ASP A 387 -9.39 6.80 -5.65
C ASP A 387 -8.16 6.90 -4.73
N ASN A 388 -6.94 6.83 -5.26
CA ASN A 388 -5.72 6.94 -4.45
C ASN A 388 -5.31 8.40 -4.27
N TYR A 389 -4.77 8.72 -3.10
CA TYR A 389 -4.19 10.01 -2.79
C TYR A 389 -2.68 9.88 -2.64
N LEU A 390 -1.92 10.48 -3.56
CA LEU A 390 -0.46 10.49 -3.58
C LEU A 390 0.01 11.94 -3.47
N ASP A 391 0.71 12.28 -2.38
CA ASP A 391 1.39 13.57 -2.21
C ASP A 391 2.87 13.30 -1.96
N LEU A 392 3.67 13.57 -2.98
CA LEU A 392 5.05 13.14 -3.08
C LEU A 392 5.97 14.36 -3.10
N ALA A 393 7.13 14.21 -2.50
CA ALA A 393 8.20 15.18 -2.63
C ALA A 393 9.45 14.53 -3.22
N GLY A 394 10.12 15.28 -4.10
CA GLY A 394 11.41 14.86 -4.63
C GLY A 394 12.50 14.85 -3.55
N HIS A 395 13.44 13.92 -3.69
CA HIS A 395 14.58 13.75 -2.79
C HIS A 395 15.74 13.10 -3.56
N MET A 396 16.97 13.24 -3.07
CA MET A 396 18.15 12.59 -3.65
C MET A 396 18.13 11.08 -3.41
N THR A 397 18.50 10.30 -4.42
CA THR A 397 18.48 8.84 -4.31
C THR A 397 19.83 8.24 -4.70
N LEU A 398 20.10 7.05 -4.19
CA LEU A 398 21.26 6.24 -4.53
C LEU A 398 20.95 5.28 -5.68
N ASP A 399 21.92 5.08 -6.56
CA ASP A 399 21.90 4.15 -7.69
C ASP A 399 23.22 3.38 -7.77
N ASP A 400 23.17 2.07 -8.02
CA ASP A 400 24.32 1.19 -8.18
C ASP A 400 24.89 1.22 -9.62
N LEU A 401 25.05 2.38 -10.26
CA LEU A 401 25.51 2.45 -11.66
C LEU A 401 27.04 2.54 -11.83
N PRO A 402 27.64 1.72 -12.74
CA PRO A 402 27.15 0.40 -13.21
C PRO A 402 27.17 -0.62 -12.06
N GLN A 403 26.41 -1.73 -12.15
CA GLN A 403 26.14 -2.70 -11.06
C GLN A 403 27.36 -3.15 -10.23
N ASP A 404 28.58 -3.05 -10.80
CA ASP A 404 29.86 -3.38 -10.15
C ASP A 404 30.55 -2.19 -9.43
N SER A 405 29.90 -1.03 -9.39
CA SER A 405 30.35 0.22 -8.76
C SER A 405 29.62 0.41 -7.43
N PRO A 406 30.24 1.04 -6.41
CA PRO A 406 29.51 1.44 -5.21
C PRO A 406 28.33 2.35 -5.59
N PHE A 407 27.26 2.33 -4.78
CA PHE A 407 26.13 3.24 -4.94
C PHE A 407 26.62 4.68 -5.09
N GLN A 408 26.17 5.33 -6.16
CA GLN A 408 26.40 6.73 -6.46
C GLN A 408 25.11 7.50 -6.28
N GLU A 409 25.22 8.76 -5.92
CA GLU A 409 24.07 9.66 -5.96
C GLU A 409 23.60 9.75 -7.41
N ALA A 410 22.33 9.42 -7.63
CA ALA A 410 21.70 9.52 -8.92
C ALA A 410 20.52 10.47 -8.87
N ARG A 411 20.52 11.32 -9.88
CA ARG A 411 19.48 12.30 -10.15
C ARG A 411 18.53 11.63 -11.15
N ILE A 412 17.44 11.02 -10.68
CA ILE A 412 16.44 10.34 -11.54
C ILE A 412 15.02 10.81 -11.24
N ALA A 413 14.22 11.05 -12.29
CA ALA A 413 12.82 11.50 -12.25
C ALA A 413 11.97 10.91 -11.11
N VAL A 414 11.11 11.76 -10.54
CA VAL A 414 10.12 11.40 -9.52
C VAL A 414 8.82 11.09 -10.23
N HIS A 415 8.38 9.84 -10.14
CA HIS A 415 7.17 9.37 -10.80
C HIS A 415 6.02 9.31 -9.80
N GLY A 416 4.86 9.81 -10.21
CA GLY A 416 3.62 9.68 -9.45
C GLY A 416 3.02 8.31 -9.70
N ILE A 417 2.37 8.15 -10.85
CA ILE A 417 1.91 6.86 -11.38
C ILE A 417 2.72 6.59 -12.65
N LYS A 418 3.50 5.50 -12.64
CA LYS A 418 4.24 5.02 -13.80
C LYS A 418 3.59 3.78 -14.38
N LEU A 419 3.20 3.84 -15.65
CA LEU A 419 2.84 2.67 -16.46
C LEU A 419 4.07 2.32 -17.29
N GLU A 420 4.66 1.13 -17.13
CA GLU A 420 5.86 0.77 -17.89
C GLU A 420 5.90 -0.70 -18.31
N GLY A 421 6.22 -0.91 -19.59
CA GLY A 421 6.51 -2.23 -20.13
C GLY A 421 5.54 -2.71 -21.21
N TRP A 422 5.86 -3.88 -21.76
CA TRP A 422 5.04 -4.57 -22.75
C TRP A 422 3.77 -5.19 -22.16
N GLY A 423 3.79 -5.49 -20.85
CA GLY A 423 2.67 -6.13 -20.15
C GLY A 423 1.55 -5.18 -19.75
N VAL A 424 1.71 -3.86 -19.94
CA VAL A 424 0.71 -2.86 -19.54
C VAL A 424 -0.34 -2.71 -20.62
N THR A 425 -1.44 -3.45 -20.45
CA THR A 425 -2.59 -3.44 -21.37
C THR A 425 -3.90 -3.48 -20.61
N ASN A 426 -4.93 -2.79 -21.10
CA ASN A 426 -6.26 -2.72 -20.50
C ASN A 426 -6.23 -2.23 -19.04
N THR A 427 -5.20 -1.46 -18.68
CA THR A 427 -5.05 -0.85 -17.35
C THR A 427 -5.82 0.45 -17.30
N LYS A 428 -6.53 0.68 -16.20
CA LYS A 428 -7.33 1.89 -15.96
C LYS A 428 -6.80 2.66 -14.76
N VAL A 429 -6.61 3.96 -14.94
CA VAL A 429 -6.17 4.89 -13.91
C VAL A 429 -7.21 5.99 -13.79
N PHE A 430 -7.97 6.04 -12.69
CA PHE A 430 -9.06 7.01 -12.58
C PHE A 430 -9.35 7.53 -11.18
N ASP A 431 -9.97 8.70 -11.06
CA ASP A 431 -10.34 9.30 -9.77
C ASP A 431 -9.18 9.46 -8.75
N ASN A 432 -7.92 9.48 -9.21
CA ASN A 432 -6.76 9.66 -8.33
C ASN A 432 -6.42 11.15 -8.15
N TYR A 433 -5.87 11.47 -6.98
CA TYR A 433 -5.15 12.72 -6.76
C TYR A 433 -3.66 12.42 -6.62
N VAL A 434 -2.85 13.01 -7.50
CA VAL A 434 -1.40 12.81 -7.52
C VAL A 434 -0.70 14.15 -7.59
N ARG A 435 -0.04 14.54 -6.50
CA ARG A 435 0.80 15.71 -6.42
C ARG A 435 2.25 15.30 -6.25
N ILE A 436 3.12 15.93 -7.04
CA ILE A 436 4.56 15.89 -6.83
C ILE A 436 5.05 17.32 -6.72
N ILE A 437 5.78 17.61 -5.65
CA ILE A 437 6.57 18.83 -5.57
C ILE A 437 8.06 18.51 -5.55
N GLN A 438 8.76 19.08 -6.52
CA GLN A 438 10.21 19.12 -6.53
C GLN A 438 10.67 20.36 -5.76
N LEU A 439 11.25 20.12 -4.58
CA LEU A 439 11.84 21.18 -3.76
C LEU A 439 13.23 21.54 -4.32
N GLN A 440 13.67 22.77 -4.09
CA GLN A 440 15.00 23.30 -4.40
C GLN A 440 16.05 22.67 -3.46
N PRO A 441 17.26 22.29 -3.95
CA PRO A 441 18.34 21.81 -3.12
C PRO A 441 19.18 22.99 -2.61
N ASP A 442 20.06 22.68 -1.66
CA ASP A 442 21.13 23.58 -1.18
C ASP A 442 22.24 23.83 -2.24
N ALA A 443 22.25 23.11 -3.38
CA ALA A 443 23.22 23.27 -4.48
C ALA A 443 22.62 23.09 -5.90
N GLU A 444 23.06 23.91 -6.86
CA GLU A 444 22.62 23.88 -8.26
C GLU A 444 22.84 22.49 -8.91
N TRP A 445 21.89 22.01 -9.74
CA TRP A 445 21.94 20.77 -10.55
C TRP A 445 21.54 19.44 -9.88
N ASP A 446 21.08 19.39 -8.62
CA ASP A 446 20.92 18.11 -7.89
C ASP A 446 19.62 17.30 -8.13
N TYR A 447 18.63 17.80 -8.89
CA TYR A 447 17.30 17.19 -8.92
C TYR A 447 16.73 16.74 -10.26
N THR A 448 15.51 16.23 -10.14
CA THR A 448 14.83 15.27 -10.97
C THR A 448 13.46 15.82 -11.29
N PRO A 449 12.95 15.66 -12.52
CA PRO A 449 11.70 16.30 -12.88
C PRO A 449 10.52 15.64 -12.16
N ALA A 450 9.55 16.48 -11.80
CA ALA A 450 8.27 16.02 -11.24
C ALA A 450 7.37 15.53 -12.38
N THR A 451 7.12 14.22 -12.44
CA THR A 451 6.20 13.62 -13.43
C THR A 451 5.09 12.79 -12.76
N PRO A 452 4.01 13.44 -12.29
CA PRO A 452 2.81 12.80 -11.74
C PRO A 452 2.24 11.66 -12.59
N LEU A 453 2.10 11.84 -13.90
CA LEU A 453 1.76 10.76 -14.83
C LEU A 453 2.94 10.49 -15.76
N ASN A 454 3.47 9.27 -15.70
CA ASN A 454 4.63 8.84 -16.48
C ASN A 454 4.30 7.57 -17.29
N LEU A 455 4.37 7.67 -18.61
CA LEU A 455 3.90 6.63 -19.53
C LEU A 455 5.06 6.05 -20.36
N GLY A 456 5.43 4.81 -20.05
CA GLY A 456 6.35 3.96 -20.80
C GLY A 456 5.66 2.71 -21.35
N VAL A 457 4.55 2.89 -22.07
CA VAL A 457 3.76 1.80 -22.65
C VAL A 457 4.35 1.41 -24.01
N TYR A 458 4.76 0.15 -24.16
CA TYR A 458 5.44 -0.32 -25.38
C TYR A 458 4.51 -1.07 -26.34
N THR A 459 3.33 -1.47 -25.89
CA THR A 459 2.36 -2.20 -26.71
C THR A 459 1.45 -1.22 -27.48
N PRO A 460 1.42 -1.24 -28.83
CA PRO A 460 0.63 -0.29 -29.62
C PRO A 460 -0.89 -0.38 -29.39
N ASN A 461 -1.43 -1.60 -29.34
CA ASN A 461 -2.87 -1.85 -29.09
C ASN A 461 -3.08 -2.18 -27.61
N ALA A 462 -2.62 -1.32 -26.71
CA ALA A 462 -2.64 -1.61 -25.29
C ALA A 462 -3.95 -1.26 -24.60
N HIS A 463 -4.75 -0.33 -25.13
CA HIS A 463 -6.04 0.06 -24.56
C HIS A 463 -6.00 0.53 -23.10
N ASN A 464 -4.94 1.24 -22.70
CA ASN A 464 -4.89 1.82 -21.37
C ASN A 464 -5.74 3.10 -21.33
N GLU A 465 -6.49 3.31 -20.24
CA GLU A 465 -7.37 4.46 -20.05
C GLU A 465 -6.96 5.23 -18.79
N ILE A 466 -6.83 6.55 -18.91
CA ILE A 466 -6.45 7.44 -17.82
C ILE A 466 -7.45 8.59 -17.79
N TYR A 467 -8.31 8.66 -16.77
CA TYR A 467 -9.42 9.62 -16.74
C TYR A 467 -9.88 10.09 -15.37
N ASP A 468 -10.53 11.26 -15.30
CA ASP A 468 -11.04 11.84 -14.05
C ASP A 468 -10.00 12.03 -12.93
N ASN A 469 -8.70 12.02 -13.26
CA ASN A 469 -7.64 12.22 -12.27
C ASN A 469 -7.28 13.69 -12.12
N THR A 470 -6.67 14.02 -10.99
CA THR A 470 -5.96 15.28 -10.78
C THR A 470 -4.46 15.04 -10.62
N PHE A 471 -3.67 15.53 -11.55
CA PHE A 471 -2.21 15.46 -11.57
C PHE A 471 -1.61 16.84 -11.35
N VAL A 472 -0.74 16.99 -10.36
CA VAL A 472 -0.13 18.27 -9.97
C VAL A 472 1.39 18.13 -9.97
N ALA A 473 2.06 18.76 -10.92
CA ALA A 473 3.52 18.76 -11.03
C ALA A 473 4.06 20.13 -10.65
N LEU A 474 4.82 20.22 -9.57
CA LEU A 474 5.35 21.51 -9.11
C LEU A 474 6.85 21.44 -8.98
N THR A 475 7.48 22.56 -9.29
CA THR A 475 8.90 22.79 -9.03
C THR A 475 9.08 24.12 -8.31
N THR A 476 10.01 24.19 -7.36
CA THR A 476 10.37 25.46 -6.71
C THR A 476 11.55 26.15 -7.39
N TYR A 477 11.99 25.63 -8.54
CA TYR A 477 13.02 26.22 -9.39
C TYR A 477 12.52 27.48 -10.11
N GLU A 478 13.24 28.60 -10.02
CA GLU A 478 12.89 29.84 -10.73
C GLU A 478 13.26 29.77 -12.21
N THR A 479 14.46 29.25 -12.50
CA THR A 479 14.93 28.97 -13.86
C THR A 479 15.04 27.47 -14.04
N THR A 480 14.47 26.95 -15.11
CA THR A 480 14.51 25.53 -15.42
C THR A 480 15.41 25.27 -16.61
N TRP A 481 16.06 24.12 -16.60
CA TRP A 481 16.75 23.57 -17.75
C TRP A 481 16.05 22.31 -18.17
N HIS A 482 15.45 22.26 -19.36
CA HIS A 482 14.86 21.04 -19.91
C HIS A 482 15.97 20.21 -20.58
N GLY A 483 16.61 19.34 -19.79
CA GLY A 483 17.56 18.34 -20.28
C GLY A 483 16.89 16.99 -20.59
N ASP A 484 17.61 16.07 -21.24
CA ASP A 484 17.12 14.72 -21.54
C ASP A 484 16.94 13.88 -20.25
N TYR A 485 16.23 12.75 -20.32
CA TYR A 485 15.80 11.92 -19.17
C TYR A 485 16.95 11.33 -18.30
N TRP A 486 18.20 11.40 -18.78
CA TRP A 486 19.42 11.02 -18.06
C TRP A 486 20.35 12.20 -17.74
N ASN A 487 19.97 13.40 -18.19
CA ASN A 487 20.66 14.65 -17.99
C ASN A 487 19.67 15.61 -17.30
N ASN A 488 19.25 15.20 -16.11
CA ASN A 488 17.97 15.61 -15.56
C ASN A 488 17.90 17.10 -15.24
N GLY A 489 16.84 17.68 -15.76
CA GLY A 489 16.53 19.09 -15.71
C GLY A 489 15.67 19.49 -14.51
N GLN A 490 15.64 20.78 -14.24
CA GLN A 490 14.97 21.38 -13.06
C GLN A 490 13.49 21.70 -13.30
N TRP A 491 12.76 20.83 -14.01
CA TRP A 491 11.43 21.12 -14.56
C TRP A 491 10.31 20.24 -13.98
N ALA A 492 9.06 20.59 -14.28
CA ALA A 492 7.87 19.84 -13.88
C ALA A 492 6.96 19.64 -15.10
N ALA A 493 6.51 18.39 -15.31
CA ALA A 493 5.51 18.09 -16.34
C ALA A 493 4.49 17.07 -15.79
N PRO A 494 3.21 17.42 -15.69
CA PRO A 494 2.19 16.56 -15.12
C PRO A 494 1.87 15.35 -16.01
N LEU A 495 2.14 15.42 -17.32
CA LEU A 495 2.12 14.29 -18.25
C LEU A 495 3.49 14.12 -18.93
N TYR A 496 4.07 12.93 -18.82
CA TYR A 496 5.37 12.62 -19.42
C TYR A 496 5.43 11.26 -20.10
N PHE A 497 6.03 11.20 -21.29
CA PHE A 497 6.20 9.99 -22.10
C PHE A 497 7.64 9.48 -22.09
N VAL A 498 7.81 8.16 -21.99
CA VAL A 498 9.12 7.50 -21.85
C VAL A 498 9.22 6.37 -22.89
N ALA A 499 10.11 6.52 -23.87
CA ALA A 499 10.41 5.48 -24.87
C ALA A 499 9.19 4.89 -25.64
N MET A 500 8.10 5.65 -25.78
CA MET A 500 6.90 5.25 -26.53
C MET A 500 7.13 5.38 -28.04
N THR A 501 7.90 4.44 -28.61
CA THR A 501 8.44 4.52 -29.99
C THR A 501 8.14 3.28 -30.83
N SER A 502 7.31 2.36 -30.34
CA SER A 502 7.09 1.02 -30.92
C SER A 502 6.16 1.00 -32.14
N GLY A 503 5.72 2.16 -32.63
CA GLY A 503 4.89 2.30 -33.83
C GLY A 503 3.42 2.56 -33.51
N PRO A 504 2.65 3.09 -34.49
CA PRO A 504 1.23 3.37 -34.30
C PRO A 504 0.44 2.09 -34.03
N ALA A 505 -0.68 2.26 -33.34
CA ALA A 505 -1.69 1.22 -33.17
C ALA A 505 -2.44 0.94 -34.47
N ASP A 506 -3.15 -0.19 -34.52
CA ASP A 506 -4.06 -0.52 -35.61
C ASP A 506 -5.22 0.50 -35.72
N VAL A 507 -5.90 0.53 -36.87
CA VAL A 507 -7.00 1.47 -37.12
C VAL A 507 -8.11 1.30 -36.08
N GLY A 508 -8.35 2.34 -35.30
CA GLY A 508 -9.35 2.35 -34.21
C GLY A 508 -8.79 1.98 -32.85
N GLU A 509 -7.55 1.50 -32.78
CA GLU A 509 -6.88 1.11 -31.55
C GLU A 509 -5.95 2.22 -31.03
N TYR A 510 -5.52 2.08 -29.77
CA TYR A 510 -4.63 3.04 -29.11
C TYR A 510 -3.78 2.37 -28.03
N ALA A 511 -2.64 2.99 -27.75
CA ALA A 511 -1.76 2.59 -26.65
C ALA A 511 -2.25 3.17 -25.32
N ALA A 512 -2.67 4.43 -25.35
CA ALA A 512 -3.22 5.14 -24.20
C ALA A 512 -4.30 6.13 -24.65
N TYR A 513 -5.37 6.22 -23.86
CA TYR A 513 -6.41 7.22 -23.97
C TYR A 513 -6.48 8.01 -22.67
N ILE A 514 -6.19 9.30 -22.76
CA ILE A 514 -6.03 10.23 -21.65
C ILE A 514 -7.13 11.28 -21.77
N HIS A 515 -8.13 11.25 -20.90
CA HIS A 515 -9.28 12.16 -21.02
C HIS A 515 -9.91 12.60 -19.71
N ASP A 516 -10.61 13.73 -19.69
CA ASP A 516 -11.30 14.25 -18.49
C ASP A 516 -10.39 14.47 -17.26
N ASN A 517 -9.07 14.53 -17.44
CA ASN A 517 -8.14 14.78 -16.35
C ASN A 517 -7.90 16.27 -16.14
N LYS A 518 -7.46 16.61 -14.92
CA LYS A 518 -6.93 17.93 -14.57
C LYS A 518 -5.44 17.85 -14.36
N PHE A 519 -4.68 18.57 -15.16
CA PHE A 519 -3.23 18.68 -15.08
C PHE A 519 -2.86 20.08 -14.60
N PHE A 520 -2.15 20.16 -13.48
CA PHE A 520 -1.62 21.39 -12.92
C PHE A 520 -0.11 21.39 -13.04
N SER A 521 0.47 22.51 -13.47
CA SER A 521 1.92 22.70 -13.53
C SER A 521 2.30 24.14 -13.28
N ASN A 522 3.53 24.39 -12.83
CA ASN A 522 4.13 25.72 -12.90
C ASN A 522 5.27 25.80 -13.93
N ASP A 523 5.41 24.80 -14.81
CA ASP A 523 6.41 24.77 -15.88
C ASP A 523 5.83 24.21 -17.20
N LEU A 524 6.03 22.91 -17.50
CA LEU A 524 5.53 22.25 -18.70
C LEU A 524 4.17 21.60 -18.47
N PHE A 525 3.39 21.40 -19.53
CA PHE A 525 2.20 20.53 -19.48
C PHE A 525 2.50 19.11 -19.93
N VAL A 526 3.23 18.95 -21.04
CA VAL A 526 3.49 17.64 -21.63
C VAL A 526 4.96 17.52 -22.06
N GLY A 527 5.62 16.44 -21.69
CA GLY A 527 7.01 16.16 -22.11
C GLY A 527 7.23 14.73 -22.60
N ALA A 528 8.33 14.49 -23.31
CA ALA A 528 8.77 13.14 -23.68
C ALA A 528 10.29 12.97 -23.59
N GLN A 529 10.74 11.73 -23.37
CA GLN A 529 12.14 11.33 -23.42
C GLN A 529 12.61 11.05 -24.85
N ASP A 530 13.75 11.64 -25.25
CA ASP A 530 14.58 11.27 -26.42
C ASP A 530 13.85 11.36 -27.78
N GLY A 531 12.98 12.36 -27.97
CA GLY A 531 12.34 12.67 -29.26
C GLY A 531 10.96 12.03 -29.50
N GLU A 532 10.42 12.24 -30.70
CA GLU A 532 8.99 12.09 -31.07
C GLU A 532 8.34 10.78 -30.60
N VAL A 533 7.24 10.92 -29.85
CA VAL A 533 6.37 9.80 -29.47
C VAL A 533 5.78 9.21 -30.75
N ASN A 534 6.16 7.97 -31.06
CA ASN A 534 5.73 7.24 -32.24
C ASN A 534 4.78 6.11 -31.84
N MET A 535 3.66 6.47 -31.23
CA MET A 535 2.59 5.57 -30.80
C MET A 535 1.24 6.28 -30.94
N THR A 536 0.15 5.53 -31.13
CA THR A 536 -1.19 6.12 -31.12
C THR A 536 -1.61 6.43 -29.68
N VAL A 537 -1.59 7.71 -29.32
CA VAL A 537 -2.09 8.22 -28.05
C VAL A 537 -3.25 9.16 -28.33
N ARG A 538 -4.34 9.04 -27.57
CA ARG A 538 -5.48 9.95 -27.60
C ARG A 538 -5.45 10.83 -26.36
N ILE A 539 -5.57 12.14 -26.53
CA ILE A 539 -5.52 13.14 -25.44
C ILE A 539 -6.68 14.09 -25.65
N GLU A 540 -7.80 13.86 -24.96
CA GLU A 540 -9.08 14.51 -25.26
C GLU A 540 -9.73 15.08 -23.98
N ASP A 541 -10.44 16.22 -24.05
CA ASP A 541 -11.25 16.75 -22.95
C ASP A 541 -10.53 16.99 -21.60
N ASN A 542 -9.20 17.13 -21.61
CA ASN A 542 -8.44 17.42 -20.39
C ASN A 542 -8.39 18.92 -20.11
N THR A 543 -8.18 19.29 -18.85
CA THR A 543 -7.91 20.67 -18.43
C THR A 543 -6.46 20.80 -17.97
N PHE A 544 -5.68 21.65 -18.64
CA PHE A 544 -4.32 22.02 -18.28
C PHE A 544 -4.30 23.40 -17.64
N ILE A 545 -3.75 23.51 -16.44
CA ILE A 545 -3.79 24.71 -15.60
C ILE A 545 -2.38 25.07 -15.19
N LEU A 546 -1.94 26.26 -15.58
CA LEU A 546 -0.74 26.86 -15.04
C LEU A 546 -1.05 27.45 -13.66
N VAL A 547 -0.26 27.09 -12.64
CA VAL A 547 -0.43 27.60 -11.27
C VAL A 547 0.59 28.68 -10.92
N ASP A 548 0.19 29.57 -10.01
CA ASP A 548 1.01 30.71 -9.59
C ASP A 548 1.79 30.48 -8.28
N ASP A 549 1.59 29.34 -7.61
CA ASP A 549 2.28 28.98 -6.38
C ASP A 549 2.71 27.50 -6.38
N PRO A 550 4.03 27.20 -6.47
CA PRO A 550 5.13 28.16 -6.63
C PRO A 550 4.99 28.96 -7.93
N PRO A 551 5.62 30.15 -8.04
CA PRO A 551 5.51 30.97 -9.25
C PRO A 551 5.94 30.18 -10.48
N PRO A 552 5.38 30.50 -11.66
CA PRO A 552 5.80 29.87 -12.89
C PRO A 552 7.27 30.08 -13.19
N THR A 553 7.86 29.12 -13.88
CA THR A 553 9.27 29.14 -14.29
C THR A 553 9.52 30.14 -15.43
N VAL A 554 10.73 30.70 -15.48
CA VAL A 554 11.15 31.60 -16.56
C VAL A 554 11.39 30.82 -17.85
N GLY A 555 10.82 31.28 -18.97
CA GLY A 555 11.04 30.67 -20.28
C GLY A 555 10.28 29.35 -20.50
N ARG A 556 9.25 29.10 -19.68
CA ARG A 556 8.36 27.94 -19.77
C ARG A 556 7.77 27.72 -21.17
N GLN A 557 7.48 26.48 -21.48
CA GLN A 557 6.84 26.05 -22.72
C GLN A 557 5.69 25.09 -22.37
N ARG A 558 4.67 24.99 -23.21
CA ARG A 558 3.62 23.97 -23.01
C ARG A 558 4.17 22.55 -23.17
N TYR A 559 5.03 22.38 -24.17
CA TYR A 559 5.45 21.09 -24.69
C TYR A 559 6.97 20.98 -24.73
N TYR A 560 7.48 19.77 -24.46
CA TYR A 560 8.89 19.46 -24.58
C TYR A 560 9.11 18.11 -25.27
N GLN A 561 9.81 18.13 -26.41
CA GLN A 561 10.27 16.94 -27.15
C GLN A 561 9.19 15.93 -27.60
N ILE A 562 7.89 16.28 -27.56
CA ILE A 562 6.82 15.33 -27.90
C ILE A 562 6.64 15.10 -29.41
N GLY A 563 7.11 16.03 -30.25
CA GLY A 563 7.01 15.96 -31.71
C GLY A 563 5.70 16.52 -32.27
N ALA A 564 5.76 17.02 -33.51
CA ALA A 564 4.66 17.79 -34.12
C ALA A 564 3.36 16.97 -34.28
N ALA A 565 3.47 15.66 -34.49
CA ALA A 565 2.29 14.80 -34.60
C ALA A 565 1.51 14.73 -33.28
N LEU A 566 2.20 14.56 -32.15
CA LEU A 566 1.56 14.50 -30.84
C LEU A 566 1.11 15.89 -30.35
N GLU A 567 1.85 16.95 -30.66
CA GLU A 567 1.37 18.33 -30.43
C GLU A 567 0.02 18.57 -31.12
N ALA A 568 -0.12 18.14 -32.38
CA ALA A 568 -1.38 18.28 -33.10
C ALA A 568 -2.51 17.43 -32.49
N VAL A 569 -2.22 16.28 -31.88
CA VAL A 569 -3.22 15.50 -31.14
C VAL A 569 -3.70 16.28 -29.91
N VAL A 570 -2.77 16.83 -29.13
CA VAL A 570 -3.10 17.60 -27.93
C VAL A 570 -3.93 18.84 -28.28
N GLU A 571 -3.54 19.60 -29.31
CA GLU A 571 -4.23 20.84 -29.69
C GLU A 571 -5.61 20.60 -30.35
N ASN A 572 -5.86 19.43 -30.94
CA ASN A 572 -7.14 19.10 -31.58
C ASN A 572 -8.09 18.26 -30.72
N GLY A 573 -7.68 17.86 -29.51
CA GLY A 573 -8.47 16.99 -28.63
C GLY A 573 -9.48 17.70 -27.72
N ASP A 574 -9.95 18.90 -28.05
CA ASP A 574 -10.88 19.67 -27.20
C ASP A 574 -10.35 19.92 -25.75
N ASN A 575 -9.02 19.89 -25.58
CA ASN A 575 -8.38 20.19 -24.30
C ASN A 575 -8.48 21.70 -23.96
N THR A 576 -8.67 22.02 -22.68
CA THR A 576 -8.72 23.39 -22.17
C THR A 576 -7.38 23.80 -21.56
N PHE A 577 -6.83 24.93 -21.96
CA PHE A 577 -5.60 25.51 -21.39
C PHE A 577 -5.92 26.81 -20.63
N ILE A 578 -5.59 26.83 -19.33
CA ILE A 578 -5.73 27.99 -18.45
C ILE A 578 -4.33 28.45 -18.07
N GLU A 579 -3.85 29.50 -18.73
CA GLU A 579 -2.55 30.12 -18.47
C GLU A 579 -2.76 31.59 -18.12
N CYS A 580 -2.24 32.05 -16.98
CA CYS A 580 -2.24 33.48 -16.69
C CYS A 580 -1.22 34.20 -17.57
N ASP A 581 -1.66 35.24 -18.27
CA ASP A 581 -0.84 36.03 -19.18
C ASP A 581 -0.17 37.19 -18.42
N GLU A 582 1.15 37.07 -18.20
CA GLU A 582 1.97 38.10 -17.56
C GLU A 582 1.97 39.44 -18.32
N THR A 583 1.57 39.45 -19.60
CA THR A 583 1.50 40.69 -20.41
C THR A 583 0.20 41.48 -20.24
N ILE A 584 -0.84 40.89 -19.62
CA ILE A 584 -2.17 41.50 -19.51
C ILE A 584 -2.57 41.80 -18.05
N GLY A 585 -1.76 41.41 -17.06
CA GLY A 585 -1.94 41.87 -15.67
C GLY A 585 -3.23 41.37 -15.02
N GLY A 586 -3.49 40.07 -15.11
CA GLY A 586 -4.51 39.42 -14.28
C GLY A 586 -4.75 37.95 -14.64
N CYS A 587 -4.84 37.13 -13.59
CA CYS A 587 -5.87 36.10 -13.48
C CYS A 587 -7.14 36.79 -12.93
#